data_AF-A0A7C4H063-F1
#
_entry.id   AF-A0A7C4H063-F1
#
_cell.length_a   1.000
_cell.length_b   1.000
_cell.length_c   1.000
_cell.angle_alpha   90.00
_cell.angle_beta   90.00
_cell.angle_gamma   90.00
#
_symmetry.space_group_name_H-M   'P 1'
#
loop_
_entity.id
_entity.type
_entity.pdbx_description
1 polymer ?
#
loop_
_entity_poly.entity_id
_entity_poly.type
_entity_poly.pdbx_seq_one_letter_code
_entity_poly.pdbx_strand_id
1 'polypeptide(L)' 'MQLGKIPRIRLGEYPTPLAELTNLTRRLGGPRLFIKREDLVGIAL' A
#
# COMPACT_ATOMS: atom_id res chain seq x y z
N MET A 1 -10.16 4.75 -19.78
CA MET A 1 -9.74 3.33 -19.80
C MET A 1 -10.58 2.56 -18.79
N GLN A 2 -11.27 1.48 -19.21
CA GLN A 2 -12.17 0.71 -18.33
C GLN A 2 -11.48 -0.59 -17.88
N LEU A 3 -10.72 -0.52 -16.79
CA LEU A 3 -9.95 -1.64 -16.24
C LEU A 3 -10.82 -2.74 -15.62
N GLY A 4 -12.05 -2.41 -15.18
CA GLY A 4 -12.94 -3.36 -14.52
C GLY A 4 -13.46 -4.49 -15.41
N LYS A 5 -13.29 -4.39 -16.73
CA LYS A 5 -13.67 -5.44 -17.68
C LYS A 5 -12.65 -6.57 -17.78
N ILE A 6 -11.42 -6.36 -17.29
CA ILE A 6 -10.36 -7.37 -17.32
C ILE A 6 -10.56 -8.30 -16.11
N PRO A 7 -10.74 -9.61 -16.30
CA PRO A 7 -10.89 -10.53 -15.18
C PRO A 7 -9.64 -10.51 -14.29
N ARG A 8 -9.83 -10.47 -12.98
CA ARG A 8 -8.74 -10.45 -11.98
C ARG A 8 -8.88 -11.64 -11.05
N ILE A 9 -7.79 -12.39 -10.90
CA ILE A 9 -7.70 -13.43 -9.88
C ILE A 9 -7.27 -12.76 -8.57
N ARG A 10 -8.04 -12.95 -7.51
CA ARG A 10 -7.70 -12.43 -6.17
C ARG A 10 -6.74 -13.40 -5.49
N LEU A 11 -5.45 -13.06 -5.54
CA LEU A 11 -4.37 -13.84 -4.93
C LEU A 11 -3.97 -13.34 -3.53
N GLY A 12 -4.71 -12.40 -2.96
CA GLY A 12 -4.42 -11.88 -1.62
C GLY A 12 -5.44 -10.84 -1.15
N GLU A 13 -5.16 -10.26 0.00
CA GLU A 13 -6.02 -9.25 0.61
C GLU A 13 -5.70 -7.83 0.13
N TYR A 14 -6.77 -7.10 -0.22
CA TYR A 14 -6.71 -5.76 -0.78
C TYR A 14 -7.88 -4.91 -0.23
N PRO A 15 -7.71 -3.58 -0.09
CA PRO A 15 -6.51 -2.81 -0.40
C PRO A 15 -5.43 -2.95 0.69
N THR A 16 -4.17 -2.92 0.29
CA THR A 16 -3.05 -2.86 1.23
C THR A 16 -3.04 -1.51 1.97
N PRO A 17 -2.72 -1.46 3.26
CA PRO A 17 -2.72 -0.21 4.03
C PRO A 17 -1.76 0.85 3.46
N LEU A 18 -2.17 2.12 3.58
CA LEU A 18 -1.29 3.27 3.42
C LEU A 18 -0.88 3.73 4.83
N ALA A 19 0.41 3.64 5.15
CA ALA A 19 0.95 3.97 6.47
C ALA A 19 1.77 5.26 6.43
N GLU A 20 1.57 6.16 7.40
CA GLU A 20 2.37 7.37 7.56
C GLU A 20 3.70 7.06 8.28
N LEU A 21 4.80 7.56 7.73
CA LEU A 21 6.16 7.35 8.25
C LEU A 21 6.59 8.53 9.12
N THR A 22 5.91 8.73 10.25
CA THR A 22 6.11 9.89 11.14
C THR A 22 7.55 10.01 11.64
N ASN A 23 8.18 8.89 12.01
CA ASN A 23 9.57 8.87 12.48
C ASN A 23 10.58 9.24 11.38
N LEU A 24 10.38 8.71 10.17
CA LEU A 24 11.23 9.02 9.04
C LEU A 24 11.08 10.48 8.60
N THR A 25 9.84 10.97 8.55
CA THR A 25 9.53 12.38 8.28
C THR A 25 10.27 13.30 9.24
N ARG A 26 10.18 13.02 10.56
CA ARG A 26 10.89 13.78 11.59
C ARG A 26 12.41 13.74 11.42
N ARG A 27 12.96 12.56 11.06
CA ARG A 27 14.40 12.38 10.88
C ARG A 27 14.97 13.16 9.69
N LEU A 28 14.17 13.29 8.62
CA LEU A 28 14.56 13.95 7.37
C LEU A 28 14.20 15.44 7.34
N GLY A 29 13.33 15.92 8.24
CA GLY A 29 12.90 17.32 8.28
C GLY A 29 12.11 17.76 7.03
N GLY A 30 11.53 16.79 6.30
CA GLY A 30 10.85 17.00 5.02
C GLY A 30 9.32 16.96 5.10
N PRO A 31 8.63 16.80 3.95
CA PRO A 31 7.17 16.69 3.91
C PRO A 31 6.68 15.39 4.56
N ARG A 32 5.36 15.28 4.76
CA ARG A 32 4.73 14.03 5.25
C ARG A 32 5.01 12.87 4.28
N LEU A 33 5.61 11.81 4.81
CA LEU A 33 5.93 10.60 4.04
C LEU A 33 4.92 9.49 4.32
N PHE A 34 4.55 8.77 3.28
CA PHE A 34 3.67 7.61 3.36
C PHE A 34 4.27 6.44 2.58
N ILE A 35 3.95 5.22 3.02
CA ILE A 35 4.25 3.99 2.28
C ILE A 35 2.98 3.18 2.07
N LYS A 36 2.76 2.72 0.83
CA LYS A 36 1.76 1.70 0.52
C LYS A 36 2.36 0.34 0.82
N ARG A 37 1.80 -0.39 1.78
CA ARG A 37 2.37 -1.64 2.32
C ARG A 37 2.10 -2.84 1.41
N GLU A 38 2.63 -2.81 0.19
CA GLU A 38 2.53 -3.92 -0.78
C GLU A 38 3.25 -5.19 -0.30
N ASP A 39 4.17 -5.06 0.66
CA ASP A 39 4.78 -6.19 1.36
C ASP A 39 3.79 -6.99 2.21
N LEU A 40 2.62 -6.41 2.52
CA LEU A 40 1.51 -7.10 3.20
C LEU A 40 0.52 -7.75 2.23
N VAL A 41 0.82 -7.82 0.93
CA VAL A 41 0.02 -8.63 0.00
C VAL A 41 0.27 -10.10 0.34
N GLY A 42 -0.70 -10.74 0.97
CA GLY A 42 -0.63 -12.14 1.38
C GLY A 42 -1.95 -12.88 1.19
N ILE A 43 -1.88 -14.20 1.07
CA ILE A 43 -3.01 -15.11 0.82
C ILE A 43 -3.56 -15.72 2.13
N ALA A 44 -2.93 -15.43 3.27
CA ALA A 44 -3.24 -16.07 4.56
C ALA A 44 -2.66 -15.29 5.77
N LEU A 45 -2.82 -13.96 5.79
CA LEU A 45 -2.42 -13.13 6.94
C LEU A 45 -3.26 -13.43 8.19
#